data_AF-A0A1Q7I2L8-F1
#
_entry.id   AF-A0A1Q7I2L8-F1
#
_cell.length_a   1.000
_cell.length_b   1.000
_cell.length_c   1.000
_cell.angle_alpha   90.00
_cell.angle_beta   90.00
_cell.angle_gamma   90.00
#
_symmetry.space_group_name_H-M   'P 1'
#
loop_
_entity.id
_entity.type
_entity.pdbx_description
1 polymer ?
#
loop_
_entity_poly.entity_id
_entity_poly.type
_entity_poly.pdbx_seq_one_letter_code
_entity_poly.pdbx_strand_id
1 'polypeptide(L)' 'MTEPADPELREYLELAQKYGTPRPETQAIRTHVPAVARAFSRAWERIFRQGVLEHSLKELCRVYVSKTIECEY' A
#
# COMPACT_ATOMS: atom_id res chain seq x y z
N MET A 1 -14.53 -12.76 -2.92
CA MET A 1 -13.81 -11.67 -3.61
C MET A 1 -13.40 -12.19 -4.97
N THR A 2 -13.87 -11.59 -6.05
CA THR A 2 -13.46 -11.96 -7.41
C THR A 2 -12.06 -11.41 -7.65
N GLU A 3 -11.11 -12.26 -8.04
CA GLU A 3 -9.76 -11.80 -8.37
C GLU A 3 -9.78 -10.85 -9.57
N PRO A 4 -9.00 -9.75 -9.55
CA PRO A 4 -8.94 -8.83 -10.68
C PRO A 4 -8.38 -9.55 -11.91
N ALA A 5 -9.00 -9.35 -13.08
CA ALA A 5 -8.51 -9.88 -14.34
C ALA A 5 -7.17 -9.23 -14.75
N ASP A 6 -6.98 -7.96 -14.38
CA ASP A 6 -5.78 -7.16 -14.62
C ASP A 6 -4.59 -7.69 -13.80
N PRO A 7 -3.51 -8.18 -14.45
CA PRO A 7 -2.35 -8.74 -13.76
C PRO A 7 -1.65 -7.76 -12.82
N GLU A 8 -1.59 -6.48 -13.18
CA GLU A 8 -0.93 -5.47 -12.34
C GLU A 8 -1.69 -5.25 -11.03
N LEU A 9 -3.02 -5.33 -11.06
CA LEU A 9 -3.83 -5.22 -9.85
C LEU A 9 -3.72 -6.47 -8.98
N ARG A 10 -3.58 -7.65 -9.59
CA ARG A 10 -3.33 -8.91 -8.86
C ARG A 10 -2.01 -8.85 -8.10
N GLU A 11 -0.95 -8.39 -8.77
CA GLU A 11 0.36 -8.19 -8.14
C GLU A 11 0.27 -7.26 -6.92
N TYR A 12 -0.49 -6.15 -7.01
CA TYR A 12 -0.69 -5.27 -5.86
C TYR A 12 -1.34 -5.96 -4.67
N LEU A 13 -2.26 -6.90 -4.89
CA LEU A 13 -2.89 -7.68 -3.81
C LEU A 13 -1.92 -8.71 -3.23
N GLU A 14 -1.16 -9.40 -4.07
CA GLU A 14 -0.14 -10.37 -3.65
C GLU A 14 0.95 -9.70 -2.81
N LEU A 15 1.43 -8.52 -3.22
CA LEU A 15 2.40 -7.73 -2.47
C LEU A 15 1.82 -7.26 -1.13
N ALA A 16 0.57 -6.78 -1.11
CA ALA A 16 -0.11 -6.38 0.12
C ALA A 16 -0.23 -7.58 1.09
N GLN A 17 -0.60 -8.76 0.60
CA GLN A 17 -0.67 -9.98 1.40
C GLN A 17 0.69 -10.41 1.94
N LYS A 18 1.75 -10.31 1.12
CA LYS A 18 3.10 -10.71 1.50
C LYS A 18 3.74 -9.79 2.55
N TYR A 19 3.57 -8.48 2.40
CA TYR A 19 4.26 -7.47 3.22
C TYR A 19 3.38 -6.83 4.30
N GLY A 20 2.06 -7.04 4.24
CA GLY A 20 1.08 -6.43 5.16
C GLY A 20 0.94 -4.91 5.02
N THR A 21 1.70 -4.29 4.10
CA THR A 21 1.78 -2.83 3.92
C THR A 21 1.86 -2.47 2.43
N PRO A 22 0.84 -1.80 1.86
CA PRO A 22 -0.44 -1.43 2.47
C PRO A 22 -1.25 -2.66 2.93
N ARG A 23 -2.17 -2.49 3.89
CA ARG A 23 -3.00 -3.59 4.40
C ARG A 23 -3.78 -4.29 3.28
N PRO A 24 -3.83 -5.63 3.24
CA PRO A 24 -4.56 -6.38 2.21
C PRO A 24 -6.02 -5.98 2.08
N GLU A 25 -6.72 -5.74 3.18
CA GLU A 25 -8.14 -5.40 3.21
C GLU A 25 -8.40 -4.05 2.54
N THR A 26 -7.58 -3.03 2.85
CA THR A 26 -7.67 -1.73 2.20
C THR A 26 -7.30 -1.81 0.72
N GLN A 27 -6.30 -2.62 0.39
CA GLN A 27 -5.86 -2.77 -0.98
C GLN A 27 -6.92 -3.49 -1.84
N ALA A 28 -7.61 -4.50 -1.29
CA ALA A 28 -8.75 -5.14 -1.93
C ALA A 28 -9.85 -4.14 -2.30
N ILE A 29 -10.17 -3.21 -1.39
CA ILE A 29 -11.15 -2.14 -1.66
C ILE A 29 -10.69 -1.26 -2.83
N ARG A 30 -9.42 -0.83 -2.85
CA ARG A 30 -8.87 0.01 -3.92
C ARG A 30 -8.89 -0.67 -5.28
N THR A 31 -8.67 -2.00 -5.33
CA THR A 31 -8.64 -2.73 -6.60
C THR A 31 -9.97 -2.80 -7.34
N HIS A 32 -11.10 -2.46 -6.70
CA HIS A 32 -12.36 -2.27 -7.41
C HIS A 32 -12.34 -1.09 -8.40
N VAL A 33 -11.42 -0.14 -8.23
CA VAL A 33 -11.24 1.00 -9.15
C VAL A 33 -9.79 1.02 -9.64
N PRO A 34 -9.49 0.48 -10.83
CA PRO A 34 -8.11 0.32 -11.32
C PRO A 34 -7.26 1.59 -11.28
N ALA A 35 -7.85 2.74 -11.63
CA ALA A 35 -7.16 4.02 -11.59
C ALA A 35 -6.70 4.41 -10.18
N VAL A 36 -7.53 4.16 -9.16
CA VAL A 36 -7.20 4.42 -7.75
C VAL A 36 -6.10 3.48 -7.27
N ALA A 37 -6.22 2.19 -7.57
CA ALA A 37 -5.20 1.20 -7.21
C ALA A 37 -3.82 1.56 -7.80
N ARG A 38 -3.77 1.92 -9.09
CA ARG A 38 -2.53 2.33 -9.78
C ARG A 38 -1.96 3.61 -9.20
N ALA A 39 -2.79 4.62 -8.95
CA ALA A 39 -2.35 5.89 -8.39
C ALA A 39 -1.72 5.70 -7.00
N PHE A 40 -2.33 4.88 -6.15
CA PHE A 40 -1.80 4.56 -4.83
C PHE A 40 -0.52 3.71 -4.91
N SER A 41 -0.59 2.53 -5.53
CA SER A 41 0.50 1.54 -5.47
C SER A 41 1.79 2.04 -6.11
N ARG A 42 1.70 2.76 -7.23
CA ARG A 42 2.89 3.31 -7.90
C ARG A 42 3.54 4.42 -7.08
N ALA A 43 2.76 5.25 -6.40
CA ALA A 43 3.29 6.27 -5.49
C ALA A 43 3.93 5.62 -4.26
N TRP A 44 3.26 4.63 -3.68
CA TRP A 44 3.77 3.85 -2.55
C TRP A 44 5.11 3.19 -2.87
N GLU A 45 5.23 2.50 -4.01
CA GLU A 45 6.46 1.87 -4.44
C GLU A 45 7.61 2.89 -4.58
N ARG A 46 7.36 4.01 -5.27
CA ARG A 46 8.38 5.04 -5.51
C ARG A 46 8.85 5.74 -4.24
N ILE A 47 7.94 6.05 -3.32
CA ILE A 47 8.26 6.83 -2.13
C ILE A 47 8.75 5.90 -1.01
N PHE A 48 8.02 4.81 -0.76
CA PHE A 48 8.18 4.02 0.45
C PHE A 48 9.19 2.88 0.28
N ARG A 49 9.25 2.26 -0.91
CA ARG A 49 10.14 1.12 -1.18
C ARG A 49 11.42 1.57 -1.86
N GLN A 50 11.30 2.39 -2.90
CA GLN A 50 12.43 2.86 -3.73
C GLN A 50 12.94 4.26 -3.35
N GLY A 51 12.30 4.93 -2.38
CA GLY A 51 12.70 6.28 -1.98
C GLY A 51 14.07 6.32 -1.30
N VAL A 52 14.70 7.50 -1.33
CA VAL A 52 16.12 7.74 -0.97
C VAL A 52 16.45 7.56 0.52
N LEU A 53 15.45 7.61 1.40
CA LEU A 53 15.64 7.41 2.84
C LEU A 53 15.55 5.93 3.20
N GLU A 54 16.27 5.56 4.25
CA GLU A 54 16.23 4.22 4.84
C GLU A 54 14.79 3.79 5.16
N HIS A 55 14.49 2.53 4.89
CA HIS A 55 13.14 1.99 5.07
C HIS A 55 12.68 2.07 6.53
N SER A 56 13.57 1.81 7.48
CA SER A 56 13.27 1.90 8.92
C SER A 56 12.88 3.31 9.35
N LEU A 57 13.51 4.35 8.78
CA LEU A 57 13.16 5.74 9.05
C LEU A 57 11.77 6.07 8.50
N LYS A 58 11.45 5.61 7.28
CA LYS A 58 10.13 5.81 6.68
C LYS A 58 9.02 5.12 7.49
N GLU A 59 9.28 3.92 8.01
CA GLU A 59 8.36 3.22 8.92
C GLU A 59 8.17 3.96 10.24
N LEU A 60 9.24 4.46 10.84
CA LEU A 60 9.15 5.27 12.07
C LEU A 60 8.28 6.51 11.86
N CYS A 61 8.49 7.24 10.75
CA CYS A 61 7.65 8.38 10.38
C CYS A 61 6.19 7.97 10.17
N ARG A 62 5.92 6.84 9.51
CA ARG A 62 4.56 6.34 9.26
C ARG A 62 3.83 6.05 10.57
N VAL A 63 4.47 5.36 11.51
CA VAL A 63 3.91 5.07 12.84
C VAL A 63 3.68 6.36 13.64
N TYR A 64 4.64 7.28 13.61
CA TYR A 64 4.49 8.57 14.28
C TYR A 64 3.27 9.33 13.75
N VAL A 65 3.14 9.46 12.42
CA VAL A 65 2.00 10.13 11.80
C VAL A 65 0.69 9.45 12.20
N SER A 66 0.60 8.11 12.12
CA SER A 66 -0.61 7.39 12.55
C SER A 66 -0.99 7.70 14.00
N LYS A 67 -0.02 7.75 14.93
CA LYS A 67 -0.30 8.13 16.32
C LYS A 67 -0.76 9.58 16.47
N THR A 68 -0.20 10.52 15.70
CA THR A 68 -0.57 11.95 15.80
C THR A 68 -1.99 12.24 15.34
N ILE A 69 -2.57 11.37 14.51
CA ILE A 69 -3.95 11.51 14.01
C ILE A 69 -4.90 10.45 14.60
N GLU A 70 -4.48 9.74 15.64
CA GLU A 70 -5.27 8.69 16.31
C GLU A 70 -5.79 7.61 15.33
N CYS A 71 -4.95 7.25 14.35
CA CYS A 71 -5.27 6.22 13.37
C CYS A 71 -4.92 4.83 13.95
N GLU A 72 -5.96 4.07 14.30
CA GLU A 72 -5.86 2.68 14.82
C GLU A 72 -5.82 1.59 13.71
N TYR A 73 -5.81 2.03 12.45
CA TYR A 73 -5.74 1.18 11.26
C TYR A 73 -4.35 0.62 10.97
#